data_AF-A0A7W6FLY9-F1
#
_entry.id   AF-A0A7W6FLY9-F1
#
_cell.length_a   1.000
_cell.length_b   1.000
_cell.length_c   1.000
_cell.angle_alpha   90.00
_cell.angle_beta   90.00
_cell.angle_gamma   90.00
#
_symmetry.space_group_name_H-M   'P 1'
#
loop_
_entity.id
_entity.type
_entity.pdbx_description
1 polymer ?
#
loop_
_entity_poly.entity_id
_entity_poly.type
_entity_poly.pdbx_seq_one_letter_code
_entity_poly.pdbx_strand_id
1 'polypeptide(L)'
;MTRADAIQLLAGKGFIVKERIWSFQESICVFGSPQNSGEIKLFDQMATLYPTADERWVVFGSWAPNKETDFRFLTDAVAFILESMSPAKC
;
A
#
# COMPACT_ATOMS: atom_id res chain seq x y z
N MET A 1 -10.03 11.93 3.01
CA MET A 1 -9.66 11.19 1.78
C MET A 1 -10.47 9.91 1.76
N THR A 2 -11.07 9.56 0.63
CA THR A 2 -11.78 8.28 0.46
C THR A 2 -10.81 7.17 0.03
N ARG A 3 -11.26 5.90 0.09
CA ARG A 3 -10.49 4.76 -0.43
C ARG A 3 -10.19 4.91 -1.93
N ALA A 4 -11.18 5.36 -2.71
CA ALA A 4 -11.01 5.60 -4.14
C ALA A 4 -9.95 6.66 -4.42
N ASP A 5 -9.95 7.77 -3.66
CA ASP A 5 -8.94 8.82 -3.78
C ASP A 5 -7.53 8.28 -3.48
N ALA A 6 -7.39 7.46 -2.44
CA ALA A 6 -6.11 6.86 -2.06
C ALA A 6 -5.56 5.96 -3.18
N ILE A 7 -6.41 5.13 -3.79
CA ILE A 7 -6.04 4.24 -4.89
C ILE A 7 -5.61 5.05 -6.10
N GLN A 8 -6.39 6.06 -6.49
CA GLN A 8 -6.06 6.93 -7.62
C GLN A 8 -4.75 7.69 -7.39
N LEU A 9 -4.53 8.21 -6.18
CA LEU A 9 -3.30 8.92 -5.83
C LEU A 9 -2.08 8.00 -5.92
N LEU A 10 -2.14 6.81 -5.31
CA LEU A 10 -1.03 5.85 -5.31
C LEU A 10 -0.74 5.34 -6.75
N ALA A 11 -1.77 5.00 -7.51
CA ALA A 11 -1.61 4.61 -8.91
C ALA A 11 -1.02 5.74 -9.77
N GLY A 12 -1.48 6.98 -9.56
CA GLY A 12 -0.94 8.18 -10.23
C GLY A 12 0.52 8.50 -9.89
N LYS A 13 1.04 7.93 -8.79
CA LYS A 13 2.46 8.00 -8.42
C LYS A 13 3.30 6.85 -8.97
N GLY A 14 2.71 5.94 -9.76
CA GLY A 14 3.42 4.83 -10.40
C GLY A 14 3.51 3.56 -9.56
N PHE A 15 2.72 3.45 -8.49
CA PHE A 15 2.55 2.18 -7.76
C PHE A 15 1.53 1.29 -8.47
N ILE A 16 1.72 -0.02 -8.35
CA ILE A 16 0.65 -0.96 -8.67
C ILE A 16 -0.22 -1.11 -7.44
N VAL A 17 -1.51 -0.84 -7.57
CA VAL A 17 -2.47 -0.88 -6.45
C VAL A 17 -3.52 -1.95 -6.72
N LYS A 18 -3.80 -2.79 -5.73
CA LYS A 18 -4.84 -3.82 -5.79
C LYS A 18 -5.70 -3.79 -4.56
N GLU A 19 -7.01 -3.80 -4.75
CA GLU A 19 -7.95 -4.02 -3.65
C GLU A 19 -8.07 -5.52 -3.36
N ARG A 20 -8.05 -5.87 -2.07
CA ARG A 20 -8.17 -7.25 -1.59
C ARG A 20 -9.08 -7.28 -0.37
N ILE A 21 -9.98 -8.26 -0.34
CA ILE A 21 -10.77 -8.58 0.85
C ILE A 21 -10.02 -9.67 1.62
N TRP A 22 -9.62 -9.38 2.85
CA TRP A 22 -9.08 -10.38 3.77
C TRP A 22 -10.16 -10.84 4.76
N SER A 23 -9.77 -11.56 5.80
CA SER A 23 -10.68 -12.26 6.71
C SER A 23 -11.83 -11.41 7.28
N PHE A 24 -11.67 -10.10 7.42
CA PHE A 24 -12.71 -9.25 8.01
C PHE A 24 -12.96 -7.90 7.34
N GLN A 25 -12.05 -7.38 6.49
CA GLN A 25 -12.20 -6.06 5.86
C GLN A 25 -11.47 -5.93 4.51
N GLU A 26 -11.90 -4.95 3.70
CA GLU A 26 -11.23 -4.52 2.48
C GLU A 26 -9.91 -3.81 2.78
N SER A 27 -8.86 -4.18 2.06
CA SER A 27 -7.50 -3.64 2.18
C SER A 27 -6.96 -3.20 0.83
N ILE A 28 -6.05 -2.24 0.88
CA ILE A 28 -5.34 -1.71 -0.29
C ILE A 28 -3.93 -2.33 -0.26
N CYS A 29 -3.61 -3.16 -1.24
CA CYS A 29 -2.25 -3.65 -1.46
C CYS A 29 -1.53 -2.72 -2.43
N VAL A 30 -0.36 -2.22 -2.03
CA VAL A 30 0.47 -1.31 -2.80
C VAL A 30 1.78 -2.01 -3.10
N PHE A 31 2.17 -2.06 -4.37
CA PHE A 31 3.40 -2.69 -4.81
C PHE A 31 4.30 -1.65 -5.47
N GLY A 32 5.52 -1.53 -4.95
CA GLY A 32 6.58 -0.63 -5.44
C GLY A 32 7.76 -1.42 -6.01
N SER A 33 8.67 -0.71 -6.71
CA SER A 33 9.89 -1.29 -7.30
C SER A 33 9.68 -2.64 -8.04
N PRO A 34 8.86 -2.68 -9.11
CA PRO A 34 8.69 -3.88 -9.91
C PRO A 34 9.94 -4.18 -10.74
N GLN A 35 10.33 -5.44 -10.78
CA GLN A 35 11.30 -5.98 -11.72
C GLN A 35 10.60 -6.99 -12.63
N ASN A 36 10.81 -6.87 -13.95
CA ASN A 36 10.34 -7.87 -14.89
C ASN A 36 11.39 -8.97 -15.01
N SER A 37 11.00 -10.21 -14.72
CA SER A 37 11.82 -11.40 -14.93
C SER A 37 11.08 -12.35 -15.87
N GLY A 38 11.20 -12.12 -17.17
CA GLY A 38 10.42 -12.82 -18.20
C GLY A 38 8.93 -12.47 -18.11
N GLU A 39 8.07 -13.48 -17.97
CA GLU A 39 6.61 -13.31 -17.81
C GLU A 39 6.17 -12.96 -16.38
N ILE A 40 7.11 -12.96 -15.42
CA ILE A 40 6.82 -12.74 -14.01
C ILE A 40 7.17 -11.30 -13.62
N LYS A 41 6.22 -10.60 -12.97
CA LYS A 41 6.46 -9.35 -12.26
C LYS A 41 6.82 -9.64 -10.82
N LEU A 42 8.07 -9.36 -10.47
CA LEU A 42 8.57 -9.40 -9.09
C LEU A 42 8.47 -8.00 -8.50
N PHE A 43 8.25 -7.89 -7.20
CA PHE A 43 8.15 -6.61 -6.49
C PHE A 43 9.03 -6.65 -5.24
N ASP A 44 9.94 -5.70 -5.13
CA ASP A 44 10.85 -5.64 -3.98
C ASP A 44 10.20 -4.99 -2.76
N GLN A 45 9.08 -4.27 -2.95
CA GLN A 45 8.35 -3.58 -1.90
C GLN A 45 6.85 -3.82 -2.01
N MET A 46 6.22 -4.21 -0.91
CA MET A 46 4.76 -4.34 -0.80
C MET A 46 4.26 -3.76 0.52
N ALA A 47 3.19 -2.96 0.48
CA ALA A 47 2.40 -2.54 1.63
C ALA A 47 0.99 -3.13 1.57
N THR A 48 0.42 -3.37 2.73
CA THR A 48 -1.02 -3.53 2.90
C THR A 48 -1.52 -2.42 3.82
N LEU A 49 -2.47 -1.62 3.35
CA LEU A 49 -3.24 -0.70 4.17
C LEU A 49 -4.58 -1.34 4.50
N TYR A 50 -4.93 -1.42 5.77
CA TYR A 50 -6.23 -1.93 6.20
C TYR A 50 -6.83 -1.07 7.30
N PRO A 51 -8.17 -0.93 7.34
CA PRO A 51 -8.83 -0.27 8.44
C PRO A 51 -8.86 -1.20 9.66
N THR A 52 -8.93 -0.59 10.84
CA THR A 52 -9.20 -1.28 12.11
C THR A 52 -10.66 -1.09 12.52
N ALA A 53 -11.11 -1.81 13.54
CA ALA A 53 -12.48 -1.71 14.04
C ALA A 53 -12.81 -0.32 14.63
N ASP A 54 -11.80 0.44 15.05
CA ASP A 54 -11.93 1.78 15.62
C ASP A 54 -11.60 2.90 14.62
N GLU A 55 -11.85 2.63 13.33
CA GLU A 55 -11.73 3.58 12.21
C GLU A 55 -10.30 4.12 11.97
N ARG A 56 -9.29 3.54 12.61
CA ARG A 56 -7.87 3.80 12.30
C ARG A 56 -7.44 3.01 11.07
N TRP A 57 -6.24 3.31 10.59
CA TRP A 57 -5.61 2.66 9.45
C TRP A 57 -4.24 2.14 9.83
N VAL A 58 -3.95 0.90 9.46
CA VAL A 58 -2.64 0.29 9.68
C VAL A 58 -1.95 0.11 8.33
N VAL A 59 -0.67 0.45 8.29
CA VAL A 59 0.23 0.08 7.19
C VAL A 59 1.13 -1.07 7.66
N PHE A 60 1.00 -2.20 6.99
CA PHE A 60 1.90 -3.35 7.15
C PHE A 60 2.80 -3.47 5.92
N GLY A 61 4.11 -3.33 6.10
CA GLY A 61 5.08 -3.33 5.01
C GLY A 61 5.98 -4.57 4.99
N SER A 62 6.10 -5.22 3.82
CA SER A 62 7.07 -6.32 3.63
C SER A 62 8.51 -5.82 3.54
N TRP A 63 8.74 -4.55 3.19
CA TRP A 63 10.07 -3.93 3.11
C TRP A 63 10.68 -3.62 4.47
N ALA A 64 9.85 -3.59 5.52
CA ALA A 64 10.24 -3.40 6.91
C ALA A 64 9.63 -4.54 7.73
N PRO A 65 10.24 -5.75 7.72
CA PRO A 65 9.62 -6.94 8.27
C PRO A 65 9.13 -6.72 9.71
N ASN A 66 7.85 -7.01 9.93
CA ASN A 66 7.14 -6.97 11.23
C ASN A 66 6.91 -5.59 11.84
N LYS A 67 6.97 -4.50 11.06
CA LYS A 67 6.55 -3.18 11.56
C LYS A 67 5.18 -2.80 11.01
N GLU A 68 4.16 -2.98 11.84
CA GLU A 68 2.88 -2.30 11.65
C GLU A 68 3.00 -0.86 12.14
N THR A 69 2.41 0.08 11.40
CA THR A 69 2.33 1.49 11.81
C THR A 69 0.89 1.95 11.75
N ASP A 70 0.36 2.39 12.88
CA ASP A 70 -0.99 2.90 13.05
C ASP A 70 -1.10 4.38 12.69
N PHE A 71 -2.19 4.73 12.01
CA PHE A 71 -2.55 6.09 11.62
C PHE A 71 -4.01 6.36 11.96
N ARG A 72 -4.31 7.57 12.42
CA ARG A 72 -5.68 7.98 12.71
C ARG A 72 -6.50 8.20 11.44
N PHE A 73 -5.86 8.60 10.33
CA PHE A 73 -6.52 8.91 9.08
C PHE A 73 -5.85 8.21 7.90
N LEU A 74 -6.66 7.81 6.91
CA LEU A 74 -6.17 7.22 5.66
C LEU A 74 -5.16 8.13 4.94
N THR A 75 -5.35 9.45 5.02
CA THR A 75 -4.44 10.43 4.42
C THR A 75 -3.00 10.25 4.94
N ASP A 76 -2.83 10.05 6.25
CA ASP A 76 -1.51 9.93 6.87
C ASP A 76 -0.87 8.57 6.54
N ALA A 77 -1.67 7.51 6.52
CA ALA A 77 -1.22 6.18 6.09
C ALA A 77 -0.72 6.18 4.64
N VAL A 78 -1.41 6.91 3.74
CA VAL A 78 -1.00 7.06 2.34
C VAL A 78 0.27 7.90 2.23
N ALA A 79 0.37 9.02 2.97
CA ALA A 79 1.57 9.85 3.00
C ALA A 79 2.79 9.03 3.44
N PHE A 80 2.65 8.22 4.49
CA PHE A 80 3.71 7.33 4.96
C PHE A 80 4.21 6.36 3.89
N ILE A 81 3.32 5.79 3.07
CA ILE A 81 3.72 4.93 1.94
C ILE A 81 4.47 5.70 0.88
N LEU A 82 4.01 6.89 0.51
CA LEU A 82 4.67 7.74 -0.48
C LEU A 82 6.09 8.16 -0.04
N GLU A 83 6.30 8.30 1.27
CA GLU A 83 7.62 8.61 1.84
C GLU A 83 8.51 7.38 2.01
N SER A 84 7.91 6.21 2.32
CA SER A 84 8.65 5.00 2.69
C SER A 84 8.95 4.06 1.54
N MET A 85 8.18 4.12 0.45
CA MET A 85 8.33 3.24 -0.71
C MET A 85 8.66 4.03 -1.97
N SER A 86 9.34 3.37 -2.90
CA SER A 86 9.61 3.92 -4.23
C SER A 86 8.68 3.29 -5.27
N PRO A 87 8.08 4.11 -6.15
CA PRO A 87 7.27 3.58 -7.25
C PRO A 87 8.14 2.85 -8.27
N ALA A 88 7.52 2.28 -9.30
CA ALA A 88 8.26 1.66 -10.38
C ALA A 88 9.26 2.64 -11.01
N LYS A 89 10.53 2.24 -11.09
CA LYS A 89 11.47 2.89 -12.02
C LYS A 89 11.05 2.44 -13.41
N CYS A 90 10.33 3.32 -14.12
CA CYS A 90 10.07 3.14 -15.55
C CYS A 90 11.39 2.98 -16.32
#